data_AF-A0A0L7CXH8-F1
#
_entry.id   AF-A0A0L7CXH8-F1
#
_cell.length_a   1.000
_cell.length_b   1.000
_cell.length_c   1.000
_cell.angle_alpha   90.00
_cell.angle_beta   90.00
_cell.angle_gamma   90.00
#
_symmetry.space_group_name_H-M   'P 1'
#
loop_
_entity.id
_entity.type
_entity.pdbx_description
1 polymer ?
#
loop_
_entity_poly.entity_id
_entity_poly.type
_entity_poly.pdbx_seq_one_letter_code
_entity_poly.pdbx_strand_id
1 'polypeptide(L)'
;MTFGKIGSLRGEQGPQGPRGPEGPQGSKGERGDPGPAGARGETGAQGPAGPAGPGIVFTQGAPTGSGVAGAMYVDKTTFDVYVWRAD
;
A
#
# COMPACT_ATOMS: atom_id res chain seq x y z
N MET A 1 46.90 -57.50 58.32
CA MET A 1 46.07 -58.29 57.39
C MET A 1 45.20 -59.24 58.19
N THR A 2 43.89 -59.30 57.90
CA THR A 2 43.12 -60.55 57.66
C THR A 2 41.70 -60.19 57.22
N PHE A 3 41.18 -60.90 56.21
CA PHE A 3 39.80 -60.78 55.73
C PHE A 3 38.96 -61.95 56.26
N GLY A 4 37.72 -61.67 56.67
CA GLY A 4 36.70 -62.69 56.93
C GLY A 4 35.62 -62.66 55.86
N LYS A 5 35.52 -63.74 55.08
CA LYS A 5 34.48 -63.95 54.06
C LYS A 5 33.23 -64.55 54.72
N ILE A 6 32.06 -63.95 54.52
CA ILE A 6 30.77 -64.56 54.89
C ILE A 6 29.81 -64.46 53.70
N GLY A 7 29.82 -65.53 52.89
CA GLY A 7 28.72 -65.86 51.97
C GLY A 7 29.03 -65.73 50.48
N SER A 8 28.54 -66.71 49.71
CA SER A 8 28.36 -66.68 48.26
C SER A 8 26.84 -66.69 47.98
N LEU A 9 26.29 -65.65 47.37
CA LEU A 9 25.96 -65.50 45.94
C LEU A 9 24.60 -66.07 45.53
N ARG A 10 23.71 -65.11 45.23
CA ARG A 10 22.55 -65.16 44.31
C ARG A 10 21.19 -65.18 45.00
N GLY A 11 20.62 -63.98 45.19
CA GLY A 11 19.17 -63.84 45.16
C GLY A 11 18.68 -64.11 43.75
N GLU A 12 17.52 -64.77 43.60
CA GLU A 12 16.87 -64.91 42.30
C GLU A 12 16.67 -63.52 41.67
N GLN A 13 16.80 -63.44 40.35
CA GLN A 13 16.49 -62.21 39.65
C GLN A 13 15.03 -61.85 39.95
N GLY A 14 14.81 -60.68 40.56
CA GLY A 14 13.47 -60.19 40.84
C GLY A 14 12.65 -60.15 39.55
N PRO A 15 11.32 -60.34 39.63
CA PRO A 15 10.45 -60.33 38.47
C PRO A 15 10.65 -59.04 37.67
N GLN A 16 10.54 -59.14 36.34
CA GLN A 16 10.56 -57.96 35.50
C GLN A 16 9.49 -56.97 36.00
N GLY A 17 9.90 -55.72 36.21
CA GLY A 17 8.99 -54.68 36.69
C GLY A 17 7.80 -54.49 35.74
N PRO A 18 6.65 -54.03 36.25
CA PRO A 18 5.46 -53.81 35.43
C PRO A 18 5.77 -52.83 34.29
N ARG A 19 5.05 -52.97 33.18
CA ARG A 19 5.08 -51.99 32.10
C ARG A 19 4.72 -50.61 32.69
N GLY A 20 5.52 -49.60 32.32
CA GLY A 20 5.24 -48.22 32.73
C GLY A 20 3.87 -47.73 32.25
N PRO A 21 3.29 -46.71 32.92
CA PRO A 21 2.00 -46.16 32.53
C PRO A 21 2.04 -45.59 31.11
N GLU A 22 0.86 -45.47 30.49
CA GLU A 22 0.73 -44.78 29.22
C GLU A 22 1.17 -43.31 29.36
N GLY A 23 1.83 -42.79 28.33
CA GLY A 23 2.29 -41.40 28.31
C GLY A 23 1.12 -40.41 28.28
N PRO A 24 1.32 -39.17 28.74
CA PRO A 24 0.27 -38.15 28.72
C PRO A 24 -0.16 -37.83 27.28
N GLN A 25 -1.43 -37.42 27.12
CA GLN A 25 -1.94 -36.93 25.85
C GLN A 25 -1.15 -35.68 25.41
N GLY A 26 -0.81 -35.61 24.12
CA GLY A 26 -0.12 -34.47 23.54
C GLY A 26 -0.91 -33.16 23.66
N SER A 27 -0.20 -32.03 23.77
CA SER A 27 -0.82 -30.71 23.88
C SER A 27 -1.59 -30.32 22.61
N LYS A 28 -2.64 -29.51 22.78
CA LYS A 28 -3.37 -28.91 21.65
C LYS A 28 -2.42 -28.02 20.84
N GLY A 29 -2.48 -28.11 19.52
CA GLY A 29 -1.69 -27.26 18.62
C GLY A 29 -2.03 -25.78 18.76
N GLU A 30 -1.04 -24.92 18.47
CA GLU A 30 -1.19 -23.47 18.55
C GLU A 30 -2.16 -22.93 17.49
N ARG A 31 -2.74 -21.76 17.76
CA ARG A 31 -3.57 -21.03 16.79
C ARG A 31 -2.66 -20.51 15.68
N GLY A 32 -3.07 -20.69 14.41
CA GLY A 32 -2.34 -20.14 13.27
C GLY A 32 -2.25 -18.61 13.29
N ASP A 33 -1.22 -18.09 12.61
CA ASP A 33 -0.94 -16.66 12.54
C ASP A 33 -2.07 -15.86 11.85
N PRO A 34 -2.22 -14.56 12.17
CA PRO A 34 -3.09 -13.67 11.42
C PRO A 34 -2.70 -13.61 9.93
N GLY A 35 -3.70 -13.43 9.07
CA GLY A 35 -3.46 -13.24 7.64
C GLY A 35 -2.71 -11.94 7.32
N PRO A 36 -2.11 -11.83 6.11
CA PRO A 36 -1.38 -10.64 5.70
C PRO A 36 -2.29 -9.41 5.56
N ALA A 37 -1.70 -8.21 5.65
CA ALA A 37 -2.40 -6.96 5.38
C ALA A 37 -2.89 -6.90 3.92
N GLY A 38 -4.02 -6.22 3.69
CA GLY A 38 -4.57 -6.00 2.36
C GLY A 38 -3.68 -5.11 1.49
N ALA A 39 -3.87 -5.18 0.17
CA ALA A 39 -3.15 -4.35 -0.78
C ALA A 39 -3.51 -2.85 -0.62
N ARG A 40 -2.57 -1.98 -0.96
CA ARG A 40 -2.80 -0.52 -1.04
C ARG A 40 -3.82 -0.22 -2.15
N GLY A 41 -4.75 0.70 -1.89
CA GLY A 41 -5.71 1.17 -2.89
C GLY A 41 -5.05 1.85 -4.09
N GLU A 42 -5.77 1.89 -5.21
CA GLU A 42 -5.30 2.50 -6.46
C GLU A 42 -5.16 4.03 -6.35
N THR A 43 -4.33 4.61 -7.20
CA THR A 43 -4.20 6.07 -7.36
C THR A 43 -5.49 6.63 -7.95
N GLY A 44 -5.94 7.79 -7.45
CA GLY A 44 -7.12 8.47 -7.99
C GLY A 44 -6.95 8.91 -9.45
N ALA A 45 -8.07 9.09 -10.15
CA ALA A 45 -8.07 9.56 -11.54
C ALA A 45 -7.49 10.97 -11.70
N GLN A 46 -6.95 11.26 -12.88
CA GLN A 46 -6.55 12.63 -13.25
C GLN A 46 -7.77 13.56 -13.27
N GLY A 47 -7.58 14.82 -12.87
CA GLY A 47 -8.60 15.86 -12.96
C GLY A 47 -8.96 16.24 -14.41
N PRO A 48 -10.06 16.96 -14.63
CA PRO A 48 -10.47 17.42 -15.96
C PRO A 48 -9.49 18.45 -16.54
N ALA A 49 -9.51 18.61 -17.87
CA ALA A 49 -8.80 19.70 -18.53
C ALA A 49 -9.34 21.08 -18.09
N GLY A 50 -8.47 22.10 -18.09
CA GLY A 50 -8.86 23.49 -17.84
C GLY A 50 -9.67 24.12 -18.99
N PRO A 51 -10.27 25.31 -18.78
CA PRO A 51 -11.00 26.02 -19.83
C PRO A 51 -10.06 26.52 -20.94
N ALA A 52 -10.61 26.71 -22.15
CA ALA A 52 -9.87 27.34 -23.24
C ALA A 52 -9.49 28.79 -22.92
N GLY A 53 -8.31 29.22 -23.38
CA GLY A 53 -7.86 30.60 -23.24
C GLY A 53 -8.55 31.56 -24.22
N PRO A 54 -8.42 32.89 -24.03
CA PRO A 54 -8.95 33.88 -24.97
C PRO A 54 -8.30 33.75 -26.35
N GLY A 55 -9.09 33.91 -27.42
CA GLY A 55 -8.64 33.78 -28.80
C GLY A 55 -8.07 35.06 -29.42
N ILE A 56 -7.65 34.97 -30.69
CA ILE A 56 -7.28 36.10 -31.55
C ILE A 56 -8.42 36.34 -32.55
N VAL A 57 -8.84 37.59 -32.70
CA VAL A 57 -9.90 38.05 -33.61
C VAL A 57 -9.31 38.99 -34.65
N PHE A 58 -9.65 38.83 -35.93
CA PHE A 58 -9.21 39.73 -37.00
C PHE A 58 -10.33 40.69 -37.41
N THR A 59 -10.05 41.98 -37.41
CA THR A 59 -11.02 43.05 -37.74
C THR A 59 -10.62 43.81 -39.00
N GLN A 60 -11.54 44.62 -39.53
CA GLN A 60 -11.29 45.56 -40.63
C GLN A 60 -11.51 46.96 -40.06
N GLY A 61 -10.42 47.62 -39.66
CA GLY A 61 -10.43 48.80 -38.80
C GLY A 61 -10.34 48.46 -37.31
N ALA A 62 -10.11 49.50 -36.51
CA ALA A 62 -10.08 49.40 -35.05
C ALA A 62 -11.39 48.79 -34.51
N PRO A 63 -11.32 47.85 -33.55
CA PRO A 63 -12.52 47.28 -32.93
C PRO A 63 -13.32 48.39 -32.23
N THR A 64 -14.63 48.43 -32.47
CA THR A 64 -15.58 49.34 -31.81
C THR A 64 -16.61 48.51 -31.04
N GLY A 65 -17.06 48.99 -29.87
CA GLY A 65 -18.02 48.26 -29.03
C GLY A 65 -17.38 47.32 -28.00
N SER A 66 -18.10 46.26 -27.58
CA SER A 66 -17.67 45.32 -26.54
C SER A 66 -16.89 44.13 -27.10
N GLY A 67 -15.83 43.73 -26.41
CA GLY A 67 -15.00 42.56 -26.74
C GLY A 67 -15.05 41.43 -25.72
N VAL A 68 -14.34 40.34 -26.03
CA VAL A 68 -14.11 39.20 -25.13
C VAL A 68 -12.91 39.52 -24.25
N ALA A 69 -13.09 39.54 -22.93
CA ALA A 69 -12.01 39.83 -21.99
C ALA A 69 -10.79 38.95 -22.23
N GLY A 70 -9.63 39.60 -22.41
CA GLY A 70 -8.37 38.94 -22.70
C GLY A 70 -8.17 38.53 -24.16
N ALA A 71 -9.17 38.66 -25.04
CA ALA A 71 -8.98 38.39 -26.46
C ALA A 71 -8.16 39.50 -27.12
N MET A 72 -7.35 39.10 -28.09
CA MET A 72 -6.57 40.01 -28.92
C MET A 72 -7.32 40.29 -30.21
N TYR A 73 -7.37 41.54 -30.64
CA TYR A 73 -7.99 42.00 -31.88
C TYR A 73 -6.90 42.56 -32.78
N VAL A 74 -6.81 42.07 -34.01
CA VAL A 74 -5.82 42.50 -35.00
C VAL A 74 -6.55 43.20 -36.14
N ASP A 75 -6.29 44.50 -36.31
CA ASP A 75 -6.81 45.26 -37.44
C ASP A 75 -6.02 44.92 -38.71
N LYS A 76 -6.68 44.35 -39.71
CA LYS A 76 -6.04 43.97 -40.99
C LYS A 76 -5.72 45.16 -41.90
N THR A 77 -6.23 46.36 -41.59
CA THR A 77 -5.98 47.58 -42.36
C THR A 77 -4.69 48.27 -41.92
N THR A 78 -4.47 48.35 -40.61
CA THR A 78 -3.34 49.06 -39.98
C THR A 78 -2.29 48.14 -39.40
N PHE A 79 -2.61 46.87 -39.19
CA PHE A 79 -1.83 45.89 -38.42
C PHE A 79 -1.71 46.21 -36.92
N ASP A 80 -2.55 47.11 -36.41
CA ASP A 80 -2.60 47.40 -34.98
C ASP A 80 -3.26 46.26 -34.18
N VAL A 81 -2.76 46.04 -32.96
CA VAL A 81 -3.24 45.00 -32.04
C VAL A 81 -3.89 45.65 -30.82
N TYR A 82 -5.13 45.27 -30.55
CA TYR A 82 -5.92 45.73 -29.41
C TYR A 82 -6.20 44.57 -28.47
N VAL A 83 -6.26 44.81 -27.16
CA VAL A 83 -6.69 43.81 -26.18
C VAL A 83 -7.92 44.32 -25.46
N TRP A 84 -8.97 43.50 -25.40
CA TRP A 84 -10.14 43.85 -24.61
C TRP A 84 -9.84 43.57 -23.14
N ARG A 85 -9.65 44.62 -22.35
CA ARG A 85 -9.47 44.55 -20.90
C ARG A 85 -10.80 44.97 -20.26
N ALA A 86 -11.23 44.24 -19.25
CA ALA A 86 -12.08 44.83 -18.23
C ALA A 86 -11.14 45.64 -17.34
N ASP A 87 -11.37 46.95 -17.24
CA ASP A 87 -10.75 47.83 -16.26
C ASP A 87 -11.15 47.44 -14.81
#